data_AF-A0A0P7CFT7-F1
#
_entry.id   AF-A0A0P7CFT7-F1
#
_cell.length_a   1.000
_cell.length_b   1.000
_cell.length_c   1.000
_cell.angle_alpha   90.00
_cell.angle_beta   90.00
_cell.angle_gamma   90.00
#
_symmetry.space_group_name_H-M   'P 1'
#
loop_
_entity.id
_entity.type
_entity.pdbx_description
1 polymer ?
#
loop_
_entity_poly.entity_id
_entity_poly.type
_entity_poly.pdbx_seq_one_letter_code
_entity_poly.pdbx_strand_id
1 'polypeptide(L)'
;MTDDDDDWAPPPVPDGDGDPVAAVDEAFTEAELALVAFEWLPDDDELDAAATILHHTDQARQRPDTPLRRVLHQALGETYPQLTAWRPRPHYLYAVVKTLHQLASDRAAQEDSAALLVGWDRLIVLLRQVIESAGGAGGSGGAGGAPSGSEGPGARS
;
A
#
# COMPACT_ATOMS: atom_id res chain seq x y z
N MET A 1 -25.97 26.97 15.86
CA MET A 1 -24.81 26.61 15.02
C MET A 1 -24.99 25.14 14.77
N THR A 2 -25.38 24.80 13.55
CA THR A 2 -25.68 23.42 13.14
C THR A 2 -24.33 22.78 12.83
N ASP A 3 -24.02 21.66 13.48
CA ASP A 3 -22.86 20.83 13.14
C ASP A 3 -23.04 20.34 11.69
N ASP A 4 -22.18 20.82 10.79
CA ASP A 4 -22.09 20.45 9.37
C ASP A 4 -21.07 19.29 9.19
N ASP A 5 -20.87 18.49 10.24
CA ASP A 5 -19.95 17.33 10.27
C ASP A 5 -20.61 16.03 9.76
N ASP A 6 -21.85 16.09 9.25
CA ASP A 6 -22.71 14.92 8.99
C ASP A 6 -22.92 14.57 7.50
N ASP A 7 -22.24 15.23 6.54
CA ASP A 7 -22.45 15.02 5.09
C ASP A 7 -21.17 14.64 4.33
N TRP A 8 -20.32 13.79 4.93
CA TRP A 8 -19.21 13.19 4.19
C TRP A 8 -19.36 11.67 4.10
N ALA A 9 -19.75 11.21 2.91
CA ALA A 9 -19.75 9.79 2.55
C ALA A 9 -18.35 9.40 2.02
N PRO A 10 -17.70 8.36 2.58
CA PRO A 10 -16.47 7.81 2.01
C PRO A 10 -16.75 7.35 0.57
N PRO A 11 -15.73 7.38 -0.33
CA PRO A 11 -15.90 6.88 -1.69
C PRO A 11 -16.43 5.45 -1.66
N PRO A 12 -17.40 5.11 -2.53
CA PRO A 12 -18.00 3.78 -2.53
C PRO A 12 -16.91 2.74 -2.77
N VAL A 13 -16.89 1.75 -1.90
CA VAL A 13 -16.07 0.54 -2.07
C VAL A 13 -16.78 -0.32 -3.13
N PRO A 14 -16.07 -0.99 -4.06
CA PRO A 14 -16.70 -1.93 -4.97
C PRO A 14 -17.51 -2.97 -4.18
N ASP A 15 -18.79 -3.12 -4.51
CA ASP A 15 -19.73 -4.00 -3.79
C ASP A 15 -19.46 -5.49 -4.05
N GLY A 16 -18.67 -5.84 -5.08
CA GLY A 16 -18.36 -7.23 -5.45
C GLY A 16 -19.60 -8.11 -5.65
N ASP A 17 -20.69 -7.55 -6.19
CA ASP A 17 -22.01 -8.20 -6.31
C ASP A 17 -22.56 -8.80 -4.98
N GLY A 18 -22.07 -8.33 -3.83
CA GLY A 18 -22.39 -8.84 -2.50
C GLY A 18 -21.47 -9.97 -1.99
N ASP A 19 -20.46 -10.37 -2.75
CA ASP A 19 -19.39 -11.27 -2.32
C ASP A 19 -18.15 -10.47 -1.86
N PRO A 20 -17.82 -10.47 -0.56
CA PRO A 20 -16.69 -9.72 -0.04
C PRO A 20 -15.34 -10.24 -0.54
N VAL A 21 -15.23 -11.49 -0.99
CA VAL A 21 -14.01 -12.02 -1.62
C VAL A 21 -13.85 -11.44 -3.02
N ALA A 22 -14.94 -11.41 -3.80
CA ALA A 22 -14.93 -10.81 -5.14
C ALA A 22 -14.60 -9.31 -5.08
N ALA A 23 -15.14 -8.57 -4.11
CA ALA A 23 -14.82 -7.16 -3.89
C ALA A 23 -13.33 -6.92 -3.62
N VAL A 24 -12.70 -7.79 -2.82
CA VAL A 24 -11.25 -7.74 -2.58
C VAL A 24 -10.48 -8.01 -3.86
N ASP A 25 -10.84 -9.05 -4.60
CA ASP A 25 -10.16 -9.41 -5.86
C ASP A 25 -10.30 -8.31 -6.93
N GLU A 26 -11.45 -7.67 -7.04
CA GLU A 26 -11.69 -6.54 -7.93
C GLU A 26 -10.80 -5.36 -7.55
N ALA A 27 -10.79 -4.96 -6.27
CA ALA A 27 -9.96 -3.85 -5.80
C ALA A 27 -8.46 -4.09 -6.05
N PHE A 28 -7.97 -5.31 -5.81
CA PHE A 28 -6.59 -5.68 -6.14
C PHE A 28 -6.32 -5.61 -7.64
N THR A 29 -7.21 -6.19 -8.45
CA THR A 29 -7.03 -6.24 -9.90
C THR A 29 -7.00 -4.84 -10.50
N GLU A 30 -7.90 -3.95 -10.08
CA GLU A 30 -7.91 -2.56 -10.51
C GLU A 30 -6.63 -1.82 -10.12
N ALA A 31 -6.18 -1.97 -8.87
CA ALA A 31 -4.96 -1.32 -8.39
C ALA A 31 -3.70 -1.82 -9.13
N GLU A 32 -3.57 -3.13 -9.33
CA GLU A 32 -2.47 -3.75 -10.06
C GLU A 32 -2.45 -3.29 -11.53
N LEU A 33 -3.61 -3.28 -12.20
CA LEU A 33 -3.72 -2.82 -13.59
C LEU A 33 -3.37 -1.34 -13.71
N ALA A 34 -3.90 -0.49 -12.83
CA ALA A 34 -3.63 0.94 -12.85
C ALA A 34 -2.14 1.24 -12.61
N LEU A 35 -1.49 0.50 -11.71
CA LEU A 35 -0.06 0.65 -11.44
C LEU A 35 0.79 0.23 -12.65
N VAL A 36 0.48 -0.92 -13.27
CA VAL A 36 1.21 -1.43 -14.46
C VAL A 36 0.99 -0.55 -15.69
N ALA A 37 -0.22 0.01 -15.85
CA ALA A 37 -0.56 0.90 -16.95
C ALA A 37 -0.06 2.35 -16.75
N PHE A 38 0.57 2.66 -15.61
CA PHE A 38 0.95 4.01 -15.21
C PHE A 38 -0.23 5.00 -15.10
N GLU A 39 -1.45 4.49 -14.92
CA GLU A 39 -2.65 5.26 -14.64
C GLU A 39 -2.72 5.67 -13.16
N TRP A 40 -2.08 4.88 -12.30
CA TRP A 40 -1.78 5.22 -10.92
C TRP A 40 -0.28 5.46 -10.74
N LEU A 41 0.06 6.67 -10.33
CA LEU A 41 1.41 7.07 -9.95
C LEU A 41 1.39 7.46 -8.46
N PRO A 42 1.79 6.55 -7.55
CA PRO A 42 1.78 6.82 -6.12
C PRO A 42 2.64 8.04 -5.78
N ASP A 43 2.09 8.97 -5.00
CA ASP A 43 2.83 10.11 -4.49
C ASP A 43 3.44 9.87 -3.11
N ASP A 44 4.19 10.84 -2.59
CA ASP A 44 4.90 10.74 -1.31
C ASP A 44 3.99 10.34 -0.13
N ASP A 45 2.73 10.79 -0.11
CA ASP A 45 1.79 10.44 0.97
C ASP A 45 1.34 8.98 0.83
N GLU A 46 1.05 8.51 -0.39
CA GLU A 46 0.70 7.11 -0.64
C GLU A 46 1.89 6.16 -0.42
N LEU A 47 3.12 6.61 -0.71
CA LEU A 47 4.34 5.86 -0.46
C LEU A 47 4.62 5.70 1.04
N ASP A 48 4.45 6.77 1.82
CA ASP A 48 4.59 6.73 3.28
C ASP A 48 3.51 5.86 3.93
N ALA A 49 2.26 5.98 3.45
CA ALA A 49 1.17 5.11 3.86
C ALA A 49 1.48 3.64 3.54
N ALA A 50 1.96 3.35 2.32
CA ALA A 50 2.31 1.99 1.91
C ALA A 50 3.44 1.41 2.77
N ALA A 51 4.47 2.20 3.09
CA ALA A 51 5.55 1.78 3.98
C ALA A 51 5.06 1.48 5.40
N THR A 52 4.17 2.33 5.92
CA THR A 52 3.55 2.15 7.25
C THR A 52 2.69 0.89 7.31
N ILE A 53 1.82 0.68 6.31
CA ILE A 53 0.97 -0.53 6.23
C ILE A 53 1.83 -1.78 6.09
N LEU A 54 2.88 -1.74 5.26
CA LEU A 54 3.81 -2.85 5.07
C LEU A 54 4.52 -3.20 6.37
N HIS A 55 4.96 -2.20 7.13
CA HIS A 55 5.62 -2.41 8.43
C HIS A 55 4.71 -3.18 9.39
N HIS A 56 3.46 -2.77 9.53
CA HIS A 56 2.49 -3.44 10.42
C HIS A 56 2.17 -4.86 9.96
N THR A 57 1.92 -5.05 8.66
CA THR A 57 1.51 -6.34 8.09
C THR A 57 2.66 -7.36 8.06
N ASP A 58 3.90 -6.95 7.78
CA ASP A 58 5.06 -7.83 7.81
C ASP A 58 5.42 -8.25 9.25
N GLN A 59 5.34 -7.33 10.21
CA GLN A 59 5.54 -7.67 11.64
C GLN A 59 4.49 -8.64 12.16
N ALA A 60 3.22 -8.44 11.82
CA ALA A 60 2.16 -9.34 12.23
C ALA A 60 2.31 -10.72 11.61
N ARG A 61 2.84 -10.82 10.38
CA ARG A 61 3.13 -12.11 9.76
C ARG A 61 4.18 -12.93 10.51
N GLN A 62 5.09 -12.26 11.22
CA GLN A 62 6.08 -12.90 12.07
C GLN A 62 5.50 -13.31 13.44
N ARG A 63 4.24 -12.97 13.75
CA ARG A 63 3.55 -13.24 15.02
C ARG A 63 2.19 -13.91 14.77
N PRO A 64 2.10 -15.25 14.85
CA PRO A 64 0.90 -15.99 14.46
C PRO A 64 -0.35 -15.63 15.30
N ASP A 65 -0.19 -15.04 16.48
CA ASP A 65 -1.31 -14.72 17.37
C ASP A 65 -1.96 -13.35 17.10
N THR A 66 -1.46 -12.56 16.15
CA THR A 66 -2.00 -11.22 15.87
C THR A 66 -3.02 -11.27 14.74
N PRO A 67 -4.32 -11.02 15.00
CA PRO A 67 -5.34 -11.11 13.96
C PRO A 67 -5.20 -9.99 12.93
N LEU A 68 -5.22 -10.35 11.64
CA LEU A 68 -5.03 -9.41 10.51
C LEU A 68 -5.98 -8.22 10.59
N ARG A 69 -7.24 -8.42 10.99
CA ARG A 69 -8.21 -7.34 11.20
C ARG A 69 -7.66 -6.22 12.08
N ARG A 70 -7.03 -6.58 13.21
CA ARG A 70 -6.47 -5.59 14.14
C ARG A 70 -5.33 -4.81 13.51
N VAL A 71 -4.50 -5.50 12.74
CA VAL A 71 -3.35 -4.92 12.03
C VAL A 71 -3.82 -3.92 10.98
N LEU A 72 -4.77 -4.32 10.13
CA LEU A 72 -5.35 -3.45 9.10
C LEU A 72 -6.11 -2.28 9.71
N HIS A 73 -6.84 -2.50 10.82
CA HIS A 73 -7.54 -1.45 11.53
C HIS A 73 -6.57 -0.38 12.05
N GLN A 74 -5.47 -0.82 12.69
CA GLN A 74 -4.43 0.08 13.17
C GLN A 74 -3.76 0.82 12.01
N ALA A 75 -3.34 0.11 10.97
CA ALA A 75 -2.66 0.70 9.82
C ALA A 75 -3.55 1.72 9.09
N LEU A 76 -4.85 1.42 8.90
CA LEU A 76 -5.82 2.37 8.37
C LEU A 76 -5.97 3.59 9.28
N GLY A 77 -6.06 3.41 10.61
CA GLY A 77 -6.17 4.53 11.54
C GLY A 77 -4.97 5.48 11.47
N GLU A 78 -3.76 4.95 11.28
CA GLU A 78 -2.53 5.74 11.16
C GLU A 78 -2.40 6.43 9.80
N THR A 79 -2.82 5.75 8.71
CA THR A 79 -2.61 6.22 7.33
C THR A 79 -3.82 6.91 6.72
N TYR A 80 -4.98 6.91 7.39
CA TYR A 80 -6.23 7.49 6.87
C TYR A 80 -6.07 8.91 6.34
N PRO A 81 -5.45 9.87 7.07
CA PRO A 81 -5.32 11.23 6.56
C PRO A 81 -4.48 11.33 5.27
N GLN A 82 -3.51 10.44 5.10
CA GLN A 82 -2.64 10.37 3.92
C GLN A 82 -3.41 9.76 2.74
N LEU A 83 -4.11 8.65 3.00
CA LEU A 83 -4.87 7.89 2.01
C LEU A 83 -6.13 8.62 1.53
N THR A 84 -6.72 9.51 2.33
CA THR A 84 -7.97 10.20 2.01
C THR A 84 -7.82 11.72 1.94
N ALA A 85 -6.59 12.23 1.79
CA ALA A 85 -6.35 13.65 1.59
C ALA A 85 -7.15 14.14 0.36
N TRP A 86 -7.95 15.19 0.53
CA TRP A 86 -8.86 15.74 -0.50
C TRP A 86 -8.12 16.14 -1.78
N ARG A 87 -7.97 15.20 -2.71
CA ARG A 87 -7.41 15.39 -4.05
C ARG A 87 -8.27 14.60 -5.04
N PRO A 88 -8.38 15.03 -6.31
CA PRO A 88 -8.99 14.23 -7.37
C PRO A 88 -8.04 13.09 -7.78
N ARG A 89 -7.79 12.15 -6.86
CA ARG A 89 -6.91 11.00 -7.05
C ARG A 89 -7.75 9.72 -7.03
N PRO A 90 -7.38 8.71 -7.83
CA PRO A 90 -7.97 7.40 -7.66
C PRO A 90 -7.45 6.77 -6.36
N HIS A 91 -8.36 6.35 -5.48
CA HIS A 91 -8.06 5.88 -4.13
C HIS A 91 -7.71 4.38 -4.10
N TYR A 92 -6.82 3.93 -4.99
CA TYR A 92 -6.56 2.49 -5.20
C TYR A 92 -6.03 1.80 -3.93
N LEU A 93 -4.99 2.36 -3.31
CA LEU A 93 -4.41 1.79 -2.09
C LEU A 93 -5.43 1.79 -0.94
N TYR A 94 -6.20 2.86 -0.78
CA TYR A 94 -7.29 2.92 0.19
C TYR A 94 -8.35 1.85 -0.05
N ALA A 95 -8.82 1.70 -1.30
CA ALA A 95 -9.84 0.73 -1.67
C ALA A 95 -9.40 -0.71 -1.38
N VAL A 96 -8.16 -1.08 -1.73
CA VAL A 96 -7.58 -2.40 -1.43
C VAL A 96 -7.52 -2.65 0.08
N VAL A 97 -6.98 -1.71 0.85
CA VAL A 97 -6.80 -1.91 2.29
C VAL A 97 -8.17 -1.93 2.99
N LYS A 98 -9.12 -1.11 2.54
CA LYS A 98 -10.47 -1.03 3.10
C LYS A 98 -11.30 -2.28 2.83
N THR A 99 -11.30 -2.79 1.60
CA THR A 99 -11.98 -4.04 1.23
C THR A 99 -11.42 -5.23 2.00
N LEU A 100 -10.10 -5.35 2.09
CA LEU A 100 -9.47 -6.42 2.85
C LEU A 100 -9.76 -6.31 4.35
N HIS A 101 -9.78 -5.09 4.90
CA HIS A 101 -10.19 -4.87 6.29
C HIS A 101 -11.66 -5.28 6.52
N GLN A 102 -12.56 -4.99 5.57
CA GLN A 102 -13.96 -5.42 5.65
C GLN A 102 -14.09 -6.94 5.62
N LEU A 103 -13.40 -7.62 4.70
CA LEU A 103 -13.35 -9.08 4.66
C LEU A 103 -12.79 -9.64 5.99
N ALA A 104 -11.75 -9.03 6.55
CA ALA A 104 -11.17 -9.46 7.83
C ALA A 104 -12.10 -9.15 9.04
N SER A 105 -13.04 -8.23 8.87
CA SER A 105 -14.03 -7.85 9.88
C SER A 105 -15.32 -8.65 9.80
N ASP A 106 -15.57 -9.33 8.68
CA ASP A 106 -16.72 -10.20 8.53
C ASP A 106 -16.62 -11.37 9.50
N ARG A 107 -17.66 -11.58 10.31
CA ARG A 107 -17.73 -12.70 11.25
C ARG A 107 -17.87 -14.05 10.55
N ALA A 108 -18.36 -14.07 9.31
CA ALA A 108 -18.43 -15.29 8.51
C ALA A 108 -17.05 -15.69 7.97
N ALA A 109 -16.21 -14.71 7.65
CA ALA A 109 -14.81 -14.93 7.35
C ALA A 109 -14.05 -15.22 8.65
N GLN A 110 -13.79 -16.51 8.93
CA GLN A 110 -12.89 -16.87 10.02
C GLN A 110 -11.54 -16.16 9.79
N GLU A 111 -10.89 -15.68 10.87
CA GLU A 111 -9.66 -14.85 10.78
C GLU A 111 -8.52 -15.53 9.99
N ASP A 112 -8.55 -16.87 9.87
CA ASP A 112 -7.60 -17.70 9.11
C ASP A 112 -8.18 -18.31 7.82
N SER A 113 -9.27 -17.74 7.28
CA SER A 113 -9.83 -18.23 6.02
C SER A 113 -8.82 -18.12 4.88
N ALA A 114 -8.87 -19.07 3.93
CA ALA A 114 -7.94 -19.10 2.80
C ALA A 114 -7.95 -17.79 1.99
N ALA A 115 -9.14 -17.18 1.82
CA ALA A 115 -9.28 -15.90 1.12
C ALA A 115 -8.55 -14.75 1.83
N LEU A 116 -8.61 -14.69 3.16
CA LEU A 116 -7.89 -13.68 3.94
C LEU A 116 -6.37 -13.85 3.88
N LEU A 117 -5.88 -15.09 3.94
CA LEU A 117 -4.45 -15.37 3.82
C LEU A 117 -3.92 -14.99 2.43
N VAL A 118 -4.65 -15.33 1.37
CA VAL A 118 -4.33 -14.93 0.00
C VAL A 118 -4.37 -13.41 -0.16
N GLY A 119 -5.39 -12.75 0.39
CA GLY A 119 -5.49 -11.28 0.38
C GLY A 119 -4.33 -10.60 1.12
N TRP A 120 -3.89 -11.16 2.26
CA TRP A 120 -2.72 -10.67 2.99
C TRP A 120 -1.43 -10.84 2.17
N ASP A 121 -1.24 -11.98 1.52
CA ASP A 121 -0.11 -12.21 0.62
C ASP A 121 -0.07 -11.18 -0.51
N ARG A 122 -1.20 -10.98 -1.20
CA ARG A 122 -1.31 -10.00 -2.29
C ARG A 122 -1.07 -8.57 -1.80
N LEU A 123 -1.58 -8.21 -0.61
CA LEU A 123 -1.33 -6.90 -0.02
C LEU A 123 0.17 -6.63 0.15
N ILE A 124 0.92 -7.57 0.71
CA ILE A 124 2.37 -7.40 0.91
C ILE A 124 3.09 -7.19 -0.43
N VAL A 125 2.70 -7.93 -1.46
CA VAL A 125 3.28 -7.79 -2.81
C VAL A 125 2.97 -6.42 -3.41
N LEU A 126 1.70 -6.00 -3.37
CA LEU A 126 1.26 -4.71 -3.91
C LEU A 126 1.99 -3.54 -3.22
N LEU A 127 2.07 -3.56 -1.88
CA LEU A 127 2.75 -2.51 -1.11
C LEU A 127 4.23 -2.38 -1.50
N ARG A 128 4.92 -3.49 -1.72
CA ARG A 128 6.31 -3.47 -2.20
C ARG A 128 6.43 -2.88 -3.60
N GLN A 129 5.52 -3.24 -4.51
CA GLN A 129 5.50 -2.67 -5.87
C GLN A 129 5.24 -1.16 -5.87
N VAL A 130 4.31 -0.68 -5.04
CA VAL A 130 4.03 0.74 -4.85
C VAL A 130 5.29 1.48 -4.40
N ILE A 131 5.98 0.97 -3.37
CA ILE A 131 7.23 1.57 -2.88
C ILE A 131 8.35 1.53 -3.95
N GLU A 132 8.47 0.44 -4.69
CA GLU A 132 9.46 0.28 -5.75
C GLU A 132 9.22 1.18 -6.96
N SER A 133 7.96 1.53 -7.27
CA SER A 133 7.63 2.44 -8.38
C SER A 133 8.26 3.83 -8.22
N ALA A 134 8.51 4.26 -6.98
CA ALA A 134 9.24 5.50 -6.68
C ALA A 134 10.77 5.36 -6.96
N GLY A 135 11.33 4.18 -6.73
CA GLY A 135 12.74 3.88 -6.99
C GLY A 135 13.08 3.77 -8.48
N GLY A 136 12.11 3.42 -9.32
CA GLY A 136 12.27 3.36 -10.78
C GLY A 136 12.36 4.73 -11.46
N ALA A 137 11.73 5.77 -10.87
CA ALA A 137 11.74 7.13 -11.41
C ALA A 137 13.00 7.95 -11.05
N GLY A 138 13.79 7.50 -10.06
CA GLY A 138 15.03 8.15 -9.62
C GLY A 138 16.34 7.47 -10.08
N GLY A 139 16.23 6.37 -10.83
CA GLY A 139 17.33 5.44 -11.13
C GLY A 139 18.12 5.70 -12.41
N SER A 140 18.28 6.94 -12.86
CA SER A 140 19.24 7.27 -13.94
C SER A 140 19.78 8.68 -13.76
N GLY A 141 20.55 8.88 -12.68
CA GLY A 141 21.15 10.17 -12.35
C GLY A 141 22.36 10.02 -11.44
N GLY A 142 23.48 9.51 -11.99
CA GLY A 142 24.81 9.86 -11.48
C GLY A 142 25.41 8.97 -10.39
N ALA A 143 25.53 7.66 -10.62
CA ALA A 143 26.61 6.88 -10.00
C ALA A 143 27.86 6.87 -10.90
N GLY A 144 28.31 8.06 -11.30
CA GLY A 144 29.66 8.28 -11.81
C GLY A 144 30.61 8.46 -10.63
N GLY A 145 30.70 7.46 -9.77
CA GLY A 145 31.67 7.43 -8.69
C GLY A 145 33.07 7.48 -9.29
N ALA A 146 33.70 8.65 -9.22
CA ALA A 146 35.11 8.80 -9.56
C ALA A 146 35.93 7.84 -8.69
N PRO A 147 36.76 6.95 -9.28
CA PRO A 147 37.74 6.25 -8.49
C PRO A 147 38.77 7.26 -8.00
N SER A 148 38.76 7.56 -6.69
CA SER A 148 39.94 8.10 -6.00
C SER A 148 41.08 7.09 -6.20
N GLY A 149 41.95 7.41 -7.15
CA GLY A 149 43.08 6.56 -7.55
C GLY A 149 44.28 7.41 -7.91
N SER A 150 45.18 7.55 -6.94
CA SER A 150 46.64 7.71 -7.06
C SER A 150 47.19 8.77 -8.04
N GLU A 151 47.65 9.88 -7.46
CA GLU A 151 48.81 10.61 -7.98
C GLU A 151 50.01 9.65 -8.16
N GLY A 152 50.59 9.68 -9.35
CA GLY A 152 51.98 9.33 -9.63
C GLY A 152 52.41 10.10 -10.89
N PRO A 153 53.67 10.06 -11.35
CA PRO A 153 54.89 9.47 -10.76
C PRO A 153 56.07 10.48 -10.70
N GLY A 154 57.20 10.14 -10.07
CA GLY A 154 58.39 10.98 -10.21
C GLY A 154 59.64 10.60 -9.41
N ALA A 155 60.10 9.36 -9.51
CA ALA A 155 61.52 9.07 -9.33
C ALA A 155 62.19 9.10 -10.71
N ARG A 156 63.14 10.02 -10.94
CA ARG A 156 64.36 9.82 -11.74
C ARG A 156 65.26 11.07 -11.72
N SER A 157 66.52 10.77 -11.39
CA SER A 157 67.77 11.55 -11.50
C SER A 157 68.13 12.46 -10.33
#